data_AF-N1V0A1-F1
#
_entry.id   AF-N1V0A1-F1
#
_cell.length_a   1.000
_cell.length_b   1.000
_cell.length_c   1.000
_cell.angle_alpha   90.00
_cell.angle_beta   90.00
_cell.angle_gamma   90.00
#
_symmetry.space_group_name_H-M   'P 1'
#
loop_
_entity.id
_entity.type
_entity.pdbx_description
1 polymer ?
#
loop_
_entity_poly.entity_id
_entity_poly.type
_entity_poly.pdbx_seq_one_letter_code
_entity_poly.pdbx_strand_id
1 'polypeptide(L)' 'MVRYRIPGGVTDALGELVSANDGECTVRTRRGDVAVDLGAVTAAKAVPPPPPRRRPRTD' A
#
# COMPACT_ATOMS: atom_id res chain seq x y z
N MET A 1 -0.71 -3.65 0.16
CA MET A 1 0.02 -2.47 0.66
C MET A 1 1.49 -2.80 0.68
N VAL A 2 2.32 -1.77 0.54
CA VAL A 2 3.78 -1.87 0.69
C VAL A 2 4.21 -0.86 1.74
N ARG A 3 4.85 -1.33 2.81
CA ARG A 3 5.43 -0.51 3.87
C ARG A 3 6.92 -0.32 3.61
N TYR A 4 7.39 0.91 3.60
CA TYR A 4 8.79 1.23 3.32
C TYR A 4 9.34 2.31 4.25
N ARG A 5 10.67 2.32 4.40
CA ARG A 5 11.38 3.30 5.23
C ARG A 5 11.44 4.67 4.55
N ILE A 6 11.36 5.71 5.36
CA ILE A 6 11.62 7.10 5.00
C ILE A 6 12.54 7.71 6.06
N PRO A 7 13.19 8.85 5.80
CA PRO A 7 13.91 9.56 6.85
C PRO A 7 13.02 9.79 8.07
N GLY A 8 13.43 9.28 9.23
CA GLY A 8 12.70 9.43 10.49
C GLY A 8 11.53 8.47 10.72
N GLY A 9 11.29 7.46 9.86
CA GLY A 9 10.24 6.49 10.13
C GLY A 9 9.90 5.50 9.02
N VAL A 10 8.64 5.07 9.01
CA VAL A 10 8.05 4.18 8.00
C VAL A 10 6.71 4.72 7.52
N THR A 11 6.38 4.44 6.27
CA THR A 11 5.10 4.82 5.65
C THR A 11 4.58 3.72 4.73
N ASP A 12 3.31 3.82 4.34
CA ASP A 12 2.62 2.82 3.51
C ASP A 12 2.19 3.40 2.15
N ALA A 13 2.56 2.71 1.07
CA ALA A 13 1.90 2.85 -0.23
C ALA A 13 0.67 1.92 -0.28
N LEU A 14 -0.51 2.53 -0.39
CA LEU A 14 -1.80 1.83 -0.45
C LEU A 14 -2.40 1.92 -1.86
N GLY A 15 -2.44 0.78 -2.54
CA GLY A 15 -2.91 0.69 -3.91
C GLY A 15 -2.67 -0.68 -4.52
N GLU A 16 -2.78 -0.72 -5.84
CA GLU A 16 -2.51 -1.90 -6.66
C GLU A 16 -1.01 -1.98 -6.99
N LEU A 17 -0.41 -3.16 -6.88
CA LEU A 17 0.95 -3.40 -7.33
C LEU A 17 0.92 -3.55 -8.86
N VAL A 18 1.45 -2.57 -9.59
CA VAL A 18 1.37 -2.52 -11.06
C VAL A 18 2.66 -2.92 -11.75
N SER A 19 3.80 -2.88 -11.04
CA SER A 19 5.06 -3.43 -11.50
C SER A 19 5.93 -3.85 -10.32
N ALA A 20 6.78 -4.85 -10.56
CA ALA A 20 7.87 -5.22 -9.66
C ALA A 20 9.02 -5.77 -10.51
N ASN A 21 10.24 -5.36 -10.18
CA ASN A 21 11.48 -5.87 -10.75
C ASN A 21 12.51 -6.06 -9.62
N ASP A 22 13.75 -6.38 -9.96
CA ASP A 22 14.79 -6.73 -8.98
C ASP A 22 15.19 -5.57 -8.05
N GLY A 23 14.91 -4.31 -8.40
CA GLY A 23 15.28 -3.13 -7.62
C GLY A 23 14.10 -2.36 -7.02
N GLU A 24 12.94 -2.40 -7.66
CA GLU A 24 11.81 -1.53 -7.30
C GLU A 24 10.47 -2.20 -7.54
N CYS A 25 9.46 -1.76 -6.78
CA CYS A 25 8.07 -2.01 -7.08
C CYS A 25 7.28 -0.70 -7.21
N THR A 26 6.30 -0.67 -8.12
CA THR A 26 5.41 0.48 -8.30
C THR A 26 4.00 0.15 -7.83
N VAL A 27 3.49 0.97 -6.93
CA VAL A 27 2.12 0.87 -6.41
C VAL A 27 1.29 2.02 -6.98
N ARG A 28 0.23 1.70 -7.72
CA ARG A 28 -0.77 2.68 -8.17
C ARG A 28 -1.68 3.07 -7.03
N THR A 29 -1.44 4.25 -6.45
CA THR A 29 -2.26 4.78 -5.35
C THR A 29 -3.32 5.74 -5.88
N ARG A 30 -4.26 6.15 -5.01
CA ARG A 30 -5.26 7.19 -5.35
C ARG A 30 -4.65 8.56 -5.66
N ARG A 31 -3.40 8.82 -5.26
CA ARG A 31 -2.72 10.11 -5.45
C ARG A 31 -1.70 10.06 -6.60
N GLY A 32 -1.61 8.94 -7.31
CA GLY A 32 -0.61 8.68 -8.33
C GLY A 32 0.21 7.42 -8.04
N ASP A 33 1.07 7.07 -8.99
CA ASP A 33 1.96 5.91 -8.88
C ASP A 33 3.12 6.25 -7.91
N VAL A 34 3.42 5.33 -7.00
CA VAL A 34 4.52 5.45 -6.03
C VAL A 34 5.50 4.33 -6.30
N ALA A 35 6.73 4.71 -6.65
CA ALA A 35 7.83 3.81 -6.88
C ALA A 35 8.64 3.63 -5.58
N VAL A 36 8.93 2.39 -5.19
CA VAL A 36 9.52 2.04 -3.90
C VAL A 36 10.66 1.05 -4.10
N ASP A 37 11.88 1.47 -3.77
CA ASP A 37 13.07 0.63 -3.71
C ASP A 37 12.81 -0.60 -2.82
N LEU A 38 13.07 -1.79 -3.35
CA LEU A 38 12.85 -3.05 -2.63
C LEU A 38 13.71 -3.17 -1.37
N GLY A 39 14.90 -2.57 -1.34
CA GLY A 39 15.76 -2.50 -0.16
C GLY A 39 15.18 -1.63 0.96
N ALA A 40 14.27 -0.70 0.65
CA ALA A 40 13.56 0.11 1.63
C ALA A 40 12.28 -0.57 2.16
N VAL A 41 11.78 -1.61 1.49
CA VAL A 41 10.56 -2.33 1.88
C VAL A 41 10.78 -3.10 3.17
N THR A 42 9.86 -2.93 4.12
CA THR A 42 9.88 -3.62 5.42
C THR A 42 8.77 -4.64 5.57
N ALA A 43 7.64 -4.45 4.87
CA ALA A 43 6.56 -5.42 4.80
C ALA A 43 5.68 -5.17 3.58
N ALA A 44 5.17 -6.25 2.98
CA ALA A 44 4.13 -6.18 1.96
C ALA A 44 3.10 -7.27 2.22
N LYS A 45 1.81 -6.97 2.01
CA LYS A 45 0.73 -7.96 2.03
C LYS A 45 -0.43 -7.50 1.15
N ALA A 46 -1.26 -8.44 0.71
CA ALA A 46 -2.53 -8.10 0.07
C ALA A 46 -3.44 -7.41 1.10
N VAL A 47 -4.10 -6.32 0.71
CA VAL A 47 -5.09 -5.68 1.59
C VAL A 47 -6.38 -6.51 1.51
N PRO A 48 -6.97 -6.95 2.64
CA PRO A 48 -8.25 -7.64 2.59
C PRO A 48 -9.34 -6.73 2.02
N PRO A 49 -10.36 -7.28 1.35
CA PRO A 49 -11.48 -6.50 0.84
C PRO A 49 -12.16 -5.72 1.99
N PRO A 50 -12.71 -4.53 1.72
CA PRO A 50 -13.42 -3.75 2.73
C PRO A 50 -14.52 -4.59 3.40
N PRO A 51 -14.70 -4.46 4.73
CA PRO A 51 -15.76 -5.19 5.42
C PRO A 51 -17.14 -4.77 4.87
N PRO A 52 -18.16 -5.65 4.96
CA PRO A 52 -19.53 -5.32 4.56
C PRO A 52 -20.02 -4.04 5.24
N ARG A 53 -20.81 -3.23 4.52
CA ARG A 53 -21.39 -2.01 5.08
C ARG A 53 -22.29 -2.36 6.26
N ARG A 54 -22.13 -1.64 7.37
CA ARG A 54 -23.04 -1.75 8.53
C ARG A 54 -24.44 -1.28 8.13
N ARG A 55 -25.48 -1.94 8.65
CA ARG A 55 -26.87 -1.47 8.49
C ARG A 55 -27.04 -0.07 9.10
N PRO A 56 -27.89 0.79 8.53
CA PRO A 56 -28.24 2.06 9.16
C PRO A 56 -28.72 1.85 10.59
N ARG A 57 -28.44 2.80 11.48
CA ARG A 57 -29.09 2.82 12.80
C ARG A 57 -30.56 3.15 12.58
N THR A 58 -31.44 2.24 12.97
CA THR A 58 -32.87 2.51 13.12
C THR A 58 -33.09 3.01 14.55
N ASP A 59 -33.82 4.12 14.68
CA ASP A 59 -34.32 4.62 15.97
C ASP A 59 -35.50 3.77 16.45
#